data_AF-A0A3A3GQB2-F1
#
_entry.id   AF-A0A3A3GQB2-F1
#
_cell.length_a   1.000
_cell.length_b   1.000
_cell.length_c   1.000
_cell.angle_alpha   90.00
_cell.angle_beta   90.00
_cell.angle_gamma   90.00
#
_symmetry.space_group_name_H-M   'P 1'
#
loop_
_entity.id
_entity.type
_entity.pdbx_description
1 polymer ?
#
loop_
_entity_poly.entity_id
_entity_poly.type
_entity_poly.pdbx_seq_one_letter_code
_entity_poly.pdbx_strand_id
1 'polypeptide(L)'
;MHLVLKIGAKPIKREATMLLQDILNAYTNHPDFMKMVSIVPFMGGFLIWCYFYFLSVKDRKMPIPFWMYTFWFAHDATAAVVFYRLAEQHNGFWFFQSTWIMLVVWCVVEIVGMCLAVRFARQDIWGKYFASPVTKKQATGWVLAEIAAMFAVVFLLRGLMDDDTMFKWFVLTNAVMAIGPFYLWRTRTDRTGSSIVLAIIFVIIVANNFSPPGIGMFTTASPYFDQPWFYFAGVVLTLMTISNLFVLLRLPSKKAVEAKWQQSPAASR
;
A
#
# COMPACT_ATOMS: atom_id res chain seq x y z
N MET A 1 33.41 36.47 -15.68
CA MET A 1 33.22 35.62 -14.48
C MET A 1 32.21 36.31 -13.56
N HIS A 2 30.91 36.19 -13.83
CA HIS A 2 29.87 36.42 -12.83
C HIS A 2 28.66 35.56 -13.17
N LEU A 3 28.57 34.49 -12.41
CA LEU A 3 27.51 33.49 -12.38
C LEU A 3 26.39 34.05 -11.50
N VAL A 4 25.18 34.23 -12.03
CA VAL A 4 23.95 34.30 -11.21
C VAL A 4 22.88 33.50 -11.94
N LEU A 5 22.89 32.18 -11.69
CA LEU A 5 21.76 31.30 -11.91
C LEU A 5 20.62 31.76 -11.00
N LYS A 6 19.71 32.58 -11.54
CA LYS A 6 18.39 32.83 -10.94
C LYS A 6 17.55 31.56 -11.08
N ILE A 7 17.78 30.59 -10.22
CA ILE A 7 16.79 29.54 -9.94
C ILE A 7 15.72 30.23 -9.09
N GLY A 8 14.63 30.63 -9.75
CA GLY A 8 13.46 31.16 -9.07
C GLY A 8 12.87 30.11 -8.16
N ALA A 9 13.17 30.18 -6.87
CA ALA A 9 12.41 29.48 -5.86
C ALA A 9 10.97 30.04 -5.91
N LYS A 10 10.05 29.31 -6.55
CA LYS A 10 8.62 29.49 -6.30
C LYS A 10 8.42 29.36 -4.78
N PRO A 11 7.65 30.25 -4.14
CA PRO A 11 7.39 30.13 -2.71
C PRO A 11 6.68 28.80 -2.45
N ILE A 12 7.37 27.92 -1.72
CA ILE A 12 7.03 26.50 -1.51
C ILE A 12 5.58 26.32 -1.01
N LYS A 13 5.10 27.21 -0.14
CA LYS A 13 3.71 27.23 0.36
C LYS A 13 2.62 27.30 -0.71
N ARG A 14 2.91 27.73 -1.93
CA ARG A 14 1.89 27.88 -2.99
C ARG A 14 1.43 26.53 -3.53
N GLU A 15 2.26 25.48 -3.48
CA GLU A 15 1.95 24.18 -4.08
C GLU A 15 1.03 23.32 -3.23
N ALA A 16 1.21 23.27 -1.90
CA ALA A 16 0.31 22.54 -1.00
C ALA A 16 -1.13 23.10 -1.03
N THR A 17 -1.27 24.42 -1.06
CA THR A 17 -2.59 25.08 -1.20
C THR A 17 -3.24 24.80 -2.56
N MET A 18 -2.45 24.62 -3.63
CA MET A 18 -2.99 24.27 -4.95
C MET A 18 -3.54 22.85 -4.99
N LEU A 19 -2.85 21.86 -4.41
CA LEU A 19 -3.33 20.47 -4.44
C LEU A 19 -4.67 20.29 -3.71
N LEU A 20 -4.82 20.88 -2.52
CA LEU A 20 -6.09 20.85 -1.78
C LEU A 20 -7.22 21.48 -2.60
N GLN A 21 -6.96 22.63 -3.23
CA GLN A 21 -7.95 23.32 -4.03
C GLN A 21 -8.32 22.52 -5.30
N ASP A 22 -7.35 21.88 -5.94
CA ASP A 22 -7.59 21.00 -7.09
C ASP A 22 -8.53 19.85 -6.72
N ILE A 23 -8.27 19.19 -5.59
CA ILE A 23 -9.11 18.10 -5.09
C ILE A 23 -10.54 18.61 -4.82
N LEU A 24 -10.68 19.72 -4.09
CA LEU A 24 -11.98 20.32 -3.81
C LEU A 24 -12.74 20.66 -5.10
N ASN A 25 -12.05 21.25 -6.08
CA ASN A 25 -12.63 21.61 -7.36
C ASN A 25 -13.07 20.37 -8.15
N ALA A 26 -12.22 19.35 -8.25
CA ALA A 26 -12.52 18.12 -8.98
C ALA A 26 -13.75 17.40 -8.39
N TYR A 27 -13.76 17.21 -7.07
CA TYR A 27 -14.84 16.49 -6.37
C TYR A 27 -16.12 17.32 -6.20
N THR A 28 -16.06 18.65 -6.33
CA THR A 28 -17.23 19.53 -6.32
C THR A 28 -17.85 19.68 -7.71
N ASN A 29 -17.03 19.91 -8.73
CA ASN A 29 -17.51 20.23 -10.08
C ASN A 29 -17.86 18.98 -10.89
N HIS A 30 -17.24 17.84 -10.58
CA HIS A 30 -17.46 16.58 -11.30
C HIS A 30 -17.66 15.39 -10.34
N PRO A 31 -18.62 15.47 -9.38
CA PRO A 31 -18.72 14.52 -8.27
C PRO A 31 -18.95 13.08 -8.73
N ASP A 32 -19.84 12.85 -9.70
CA ASP A 32 -20.16 11.49 -10.17
C ASP A 32 -19.01 10.87 -10.96
N PHE A 33 -18.31 11.68 -11.74
CA PHE A 33 -17.11 11.24 -12.43
C PHE A 33 -15.98 10.89 -11.44
N MET A 34 -15.77 11.73 -10.43
CA MET A 34 -14.78 11.49 -9.39
C MET A 34 -15.10 10.25 -8.57
N LYS A 35 -16.37 9.98 -8.25
CA LYS A 35 -16.79 8.71 -7.64
C LYS A 35 -16.37 7.53 -8.52
N MET A 36 -16.67 7.58 -9.82
CA MET A 36 -16.34 6.49 -10.76
C MET A 36 -14.84 6.18 -10.81
N VAL A 37 -13.99 7.20 -11.01
CA VAL A 37 -12.52 6.97 -11.07
C VAL A 37 -11.93 6.59 -9.71
N SER A 38 -12.61 6.89 -8.61
CA SER A 38 -12.20 6.49 -7.26
C SER A 38 -12.54 5.02 -6.94
N ILE A 39 -13.43 4.37 -7.70
CA ILE A 39 -13.86 2.99 -7.43
C ILE A 39 -12.67 2.03 -7.40
N VAL A 40 -11.78 2.10 -8.39
CA VAL A 40 -10.66 1.16 -8.53
C VAL A 40 -9.69 1.23 -7.35
N PRO A 41 -9.16 2.39 -6.93
CA PRO A 41 -8.26 2.46 -5.78
C PRO A 41 -8.94 2.02 -4.47
N PHE A 42 -10.19 2.42 -4.21
CA PHE A 42 -10.86 2.06 -2.95
C PHE A 42 -11.32 0.60 -2.92
N MET A 43 -12.05 0.12 -3.93
CA MET A 43 -12.48 -1.29 -3.99
C MET A 43 -11.31 -2.24 -4.17
N GLY A 44 -10.32 -1.84 -4.97
CA GLY A 44 -9.09 -2.59 -5.15
C GLY A 44 -8.36 -2.80 -3.82
N GLY A 45 -8.20 -1.73 -3.02
CA GLY A 45 -7.65 -1.81 -1.67
C GLY A 45 -8.42 -2.77 -0.76
N PHE A 46 -9.75 -2.73 -0.79
CA PHE A 46 -10.58 -3.64 0.00
C PHE A 46 -10.39 -5.12 -0.41
N LEU A 47 -10.40 -5.41 -1.72
CA LEU A 47 -10.20 -6.76 -2.24
C LEU A 47 -8.83 -7.33 -1.84
N ILE A 48 -7.79 -6.50 -1.87
CA ILE A 48 -6.45 -6.87 -1.41
C ILE A 48 -6.48 -7.32 0.05
N TRP A 49 -7.16 -6.56 0.91
CA TRP A 49 -7.26 -6.87 2.33
C TRP A 49 -8.00 -8.18 2.60
N CYS A 50 -9.05 -8.50 1.82
CA CYS A 50 -9.69 -9.81 1.88
C CYS A 50 -8.69 -10.95 1.61
N TYR A 51 -7.83 -10.79 0.60
CA TYR A 51 -6.77 -11.77 0.30
C TYR A 51 -5.71 -11.82 1.40
N PHE A 52 -5.37 -10.69 2.01
CA PHE A 52 -4.40 -10.65 3.10
C PHE A 52 -4.86 -11.45 4.30
N TYR A 53 -6.12 -11.30 4.69
CA TYR A 53 -6.71 -12.10 5.75
C TYR A 53 -6.80 -13.58 5.35
N PHE A 54 -7.41 -13.86 4.21
CA PHE A 54 -7.68 -15.22 3.75
C PHE A 54 -6.39 -16.05 3.64
N LEU A 55 -5.35 -15.52 3.00
CA LEU A 55 -4.08 -16.23 2.84
C LEU A 55 -3.34 -16.38 4.17
N SER A 56 -3.37 -15.37 5.05
CA SER A 56 -2.70 -15.46 6.35
C SER A 56 -3.33 -16.52 7.26
N VAL A 57 -4.65 -16.70 7.21
CA VAL A 57 -5.35 -17.74 7.98
C VAL A 57 -5.17 -19.11 7.33
N LYS A 58 -5.38 -19.21 6.02
CA LYS A 58 -5.35 -20.48 5.29
C LYS A 58 -3.94 -21.05 5.18
N ASP A 59 -2.98 -20.25 4.76
CA ASP A 59 -1.63 -20.69 4.45
C ASP A 59 -0.66 -20.47 5.61
N ARG A 60 -1.10 -19.79 6.69
CA ARG A 60 -0.27 -19.39 7.84
C ARG A 60 0.96 -18.56 7.46
N LYS A 61 0.92 -17.90 6.29
CA LYS A 61 1.99 -17.04 5.77
C LYS A 61 1.44 -15.69 5.36
N MET A 62 2.21 -14.63 5.63
CA MET A 62 1.85 -13.28 5.22
C MET A 62 2.03 -13.12 3.71
N PRO A 63 1.06 -12.56 2.98
CA PRO A 63 1.15 -12.38 1.53
C PRO A 63 2.06 -11.26 1.05
N ILE A 64 2.40 -10.35 1.95
CA ILE A 64 3.29 -9.22 1.69
C ILE A 64 4.31 -9.12 2.82
N PRO A 65 5.43 -8.40 2.62
CA PRO A 65 6.37 -8.11 3.69
C PRO A 65 5.70 -7.52 4.93
N PHE A 66 6.15 -7.94 6.11
CA PHE A 66 5.55 -7.48 7.37
C PHE A 66 5.62 -5.96 7.53
N TRP A 67 6.72 -5.33 7.12
CA TRP A 67 6.91 -3.88 7.20
C TRP A 67 5.85 -3.06 6.47
N MET A 68 5.18 -3.64 5.46
CA MET A 68 4.09 -2.96 4.77
C MET A 68 2.85 -2.82 5.65
N TYR A 69 2.56 -3.78 6.53
CA TYR A 69 1.43 -3.67 7.48
C TYR A 69 1.64 -2.52 8.45
N THR A 70 2.86 -2.39 9.00
CA THR A 70 3.20 -1.30 9.91
C THR A 70 3.31 0.04 9.19
N PHE A 71 3.80 0.05 7.95
CA PHE A 71 3.87 1.24 7.12
C PHE A 71 2.47 1.78 6.79
N TRP A 72 1.58 0.92 6.28
CA TRP A 72 0.23 1.33 5.96
C TRP A 72 -0.56 1.72 7.21
N PHE A 73 -0.38 1.03 8.35
CA PHE A 73 -0.98 1.46 9.61
C PHE A 73 -0.53 2.86 10.04
N ALA A 74 0.77 3.15 10.01
CA ALA A 74 1.26 4.49 10.34
C ALA A 74 0.72 5.56 9.36
N HIS A 75 0.67 5.21 8.07
CA HIS A 75 0.12 6.06 7.02
C HIS A 75 -1.38 6.32 7.23
N ASP A 76 -2.20 5.27 7.30
CA ASP A 76 -3.66 5.35 7.36
C ASP A 76 -4.13 5.98 8.68
N ALA A 77 -3.44 5.72 9.79
CA ALA A 77 -3.73 6.39 11.06
C ALA A 77 -3.45 7.90 10.98
N THR A 78 -2.34 8.29 10.33
CA THR A 78 -2.02 9.71 10.12
C THR A 78 -3.01 10.36 9.17
N ALA A 79 -3.30 9.70 8.06
CA ALA A 79 -4.25 10.17 7.06
C ALA A 79 -5.66 10.30 7.67
N ALA A 80 -6.09 9.38 8.53
CA ALA A 80 -7.39 9.47 9.18
C ALA A 80 -7.52 10.77 9.98
N VAL A 81 -6.49 11.16 10.74
CA VAL A 81 -6.47 12.43 11.48
C VAL A 81 -6.49 13.63 10.54
N VAL A 82 -5.71 13.60 9.47
CA VAL A 82 -5.66 14.69 8.46
C VAL A 82 -7.02 14.86 7.77
N PHE A 83 -7.61 13.77 7.29
CA PHE A 83 -8.89 13.78 6.59
C PHE A 83 -10.06 14.15 7.50
N TYR A 84 -10.02 13.76 8.78
CA TYR A 84 -10.98 14.25 9.77
C TYR A 84 -10.93 15.77 9.90
N ARG A 85 -9.72 16.34 10.05
CA ARG A 85 -9.55 17.81 10.15
C ARG A 85 -9.96 18.53 8.88
N LEU A 86 -9.63 17.98 7.71
CA LEU A 86 -10.07 18.55 6.43
C LEU A 86 -11.59 18.51 6.28
N ALA A 87 -12.24 17.42 6.72
CA ALA A 87 -13.69 17.35 6.73
C ALA A 87 -14.28 18.46 7.64
N GLU A 88 -13.75 18.67 8.85
CA GLU A 88 -14.19 19.76 9.73
C GLU A 88 -13.99 21.15 9.11
N GLN A 89 -12.82 21.40 8.52
CA GLN A 89 -12.47 22.69 7.91
C GLN A 89 -13.30 23.02 6.67
N HIS A 90 -13.84 22.00 6.00
CA HIS A 90 -14.61 22.12 4.76
C HIS A 90 -16.07 21.69 4.94
N ASN A 91 -16.67 21.95 6.11
CA ASN A 91 -18.10 21.75 6.41
C ASN A 91 -18.61 20.33 6.13
N GLY A 92 -17.81 19.32 6.46
CA GLY A 92 -18.15 17.91 6.24
C GLY A 92 -18.07 17.50 4.77
N PHE A 93 -17.13 18.08 3.99
CA PHE A 93 -16.97 17.73 2.58
C PHE A 93 -16.91 16.20 2.39
N TRP A 94 -17.84 15.67 1.59
CA TRP A 94 -18.16 14.24 1.59
C TRP A 94 -16.97 13.35 1.29
N PHE A 95 -16.08 13.78 0.39
CA PHE A 95 -14.90 13.00 0.02
C PHE A 95 -13.95 12.87 1.21
N PHE A 96 -13.75 13.95 1.97
CA PHE A 96 -12.89 13.92 3.15
C PHE A 96 -13.49 13.07 4.27
N GLN A 97 -14.78 13.26 4.54
CA GLN A 97 -15.49 12.49 5.55
C GLN A 97 -15.51 10.99 5.23
N SER A 98 -15.81 10.63 3.98
CA SER A 98 -15.84 9.22 3.55
C SER A 98 -14.46 8.59 3.63
N THR A 99 -13.43 9.31 3.19
CA THR A 99 -12.04 8.82 3.25
C THR A 99 -11.59 8.61 4.69
N TRP A 100 -11.89 9.54 5.60
CA TRP A 100 -11.61 9.39 7.03
C TRP A 100 -12.24 8.11 7.61
N ILE A 101 -13.54 7.90 7.38
CA ILE A 101 -14.25 6.71 7.88
C ILE A 101 -13.58 5.43 7.35
N MET A 102 -13.27 5.40 6.05
CA MET A 102 -12.62 4.24 5.43
C MET A 102 -11.22 4.00 5.99
N LEU A 103 -10.42 5.03 6.23
CA LEU A 103 -9.09 4.89 6.84
C LEU A 103 -9.15 4.32 8.27
N VAL A 104 -10.15 4.69 9.06
CA VAL A 104 -10.36 4.08 10.38
C VAL A 104 -10.65 2.59 10.26
N VAL A 105 -11.46 2.18 9.28
CA VAL A 105 -11.72 0.77 8.99
C VAL A 105 -10.44 0.05 8.57
N TRP A 106 -9.61 0.67 7.71
CA TRP A 106 -8.33 0.10 7.26
C TRP A 106 -7.37 -0.12 8.43
N CYS A 107 -7.24 0.87 9.33
CA CYS A 107 -6.43 0.74 10.55
C CYS A 107 -6.82 -0.48 11.39
N VAL A 108 -8.13 -0.75 11.53
CA VAL A 108 -8.61 -1.94 12.25
C VAL A 108 -8.18 -3.22 11.54
N VAL A 109 -8.33 -3.27 10.21
CA VAL A 109 -7.93 -4.43 9.40
C VAL A 109 -6.41 -4.67 9.48
N GLU A 110 -5.60 -3.62 9.51
CA GLU A 110 -4.14 -3.68 9.64
C GLU A 110 -3.71 -4.22 10.99
N ILE A 111 -4.35 -3.76 12.07
CA ILE A 111 -4.15 -4.29 13.42
C ILE A 111 -4.46 -5.80 13.45
N VAL A 112 -5.56 -6.21 12.83
CA VAL A 112 -5.89 -7.64 12.69
C VAL A 112 -4.79 -8.38 11.91
N GLY A 113 -4.31 -7.81 10.80
CA GLY A 113 -3.21 -8.36 10.01
C GLY A 113 -1.93 -8.57 10.83
N MET A 114 -1.55 -7.58 11.64
CA MET A 114 -0.39 -7.67 12.53
C MET A 114 -0.59 -8.72 13.63
N CYS A 115 -1.80 -8.84 14.20
CA CYS A 115 -2.14 -9.90 15.14
C CYS A 115 -2.01 -11.29 14.51
N LEU A 116 -2.46 -11.47 13.27
CA LEU A 116 -2.30 -12.71 12.50
C LEU A 116 -0.82 -13.01 12.23
N ALA A 117 -0.01 -12.00 11.92
CA ALA A 117 1.43 -12.15 11.73
C ALA A 117 2.10 -12.70 13.00
N VAL A 118 1.81 -12.14 14.18
CA VAL A 118 2.33 -12.63 15.47
C VAL A 118 1.85 -14.07 15.74
N ARG A 119 0.60 -14.38 15.44
CA ARG A 119 0.01 -15.70 15.74
C ARG A 119 0.54 -16.79 14.82
N PHE A 120 0.61 -16.55 13.52
CA PHE A 120 0.82 -17.58 12.50
C PHE A 120 2.17 -17.49 11.79
N ALA A 121 2.66 -16.27 11.51
CA ALA A 121 3.80 -16.06 10.62
C ALA A 121 5.08 -15.57 11.35
N ARG A 122 5.08 -15.48 12.69
CA ARG A 122 6.21 -14.89 13.44
C ARG A 122 7.56 -15.57 13.18
N GLN A 123 7.57 -16.89 12.93
CA GLN A 123 8.82 -17.61 12.64
C GLN A 123 9.31 -17.26 11.24
N ASP A 124 8.42 -17.19 10.26
CA ASP A 124 8.75 -16.82 8.89
C ASP A 124 9.27 -15.37 8.80
N ILE A 125 8.70 -14.47 9.61
CA ILE A 125 9.06 -13.04 9.59
C ILE A 125 10.36 -12.77 10.36
N TRP A 126 10.43 -13.21 11.63
CA TRP A 126 11.51 -12.83 12.55
C TRP A 126 12.44 -13.97 12.93
N GLY A 127 12.11 -15.23 12.62
CA GLY A 127 12.88 -16.41 13.06
C GLY A 127 14.34 -16.37 12.66
N LYS A 128 14.65 -15.77 11.49
CA LYS A 128 16.02 -15.57 11.00
C LYS A 128 16.90 -14.66 11.88
N TYR A 129 16.30 -13.90 12.81
CA TYR A 129 17.04 -13.01 13.72
C TYR A 129 17.29 -13.61 15.10
N PHE A 130 16.80 -14.83 15.37
CA PHE A 130 16.88 -15.47 16.67
C PHE A 130 17.48 -16.87 16.55
N ALA A 131 18.31 -17.25 17.53
CA ALA A 131 18.86 -18.60 17.61
C ALA A 131 17.82 -19.65 18.04
N SER A 132 16.69 -19.21 18.60
CA SER A 132 15.58 -20.05 19.08
C SER A 132 14.24 -19.56 18.54
N PRO A 133 13.18 -20.40 18.58
CA PRO A 133 11.87 -20.01 18.06
C PRO A 133 11.34 -18.73 18.71
N VAL A 134 10.90 -17.78 17.88
CA VAL A 134 10.41 -16.48 18.32
C VAL A 134 9.16 -16.62 19.18
N THR A 135 9.21 -16.07 20.38
CA THR A 135 8.05 -16.02 21.29
C THR A 135 7.05 -14.96 20.84
N LYS A 136 5.79 -15.08 21.28
CA LYS A 136 4.77 -14.04 21.01
C LYS A 136 5.18 -12.68 21.57
N LYS A 137 5.77 -12.64 22.77
CA LYS A 137 6.22 -11.40 23.42
C LYS A 137 7.31 -10.70 22.61
N GLN A 138 8.31 -11.45 22.12
CA GLN A 138 9.35 -10.90 21.26
C GLN A 138 8.76 -10.35 19.96
N ALA A 139 7.91 -11.13 19.29
CA ALA A 139 7.24 -10.69 18.07
C ALA A 139 6.42 -9.40 18.28
N THR A 140 5.62 -9.32 19.35
CA THR A 140 4.87 -8.10 19.69
C THR A 140 5.79 -6.91 19.94
N GLY A 141 6.93 -7.11 20.62
CA GLY A 141 7.92 -6.05 20.81
C GLY A 141 8.46 -5.51 19.49
N TRP A 142 8.77 -6.39 18.54
CA TRP A 142 9.18 -5.99 17.18
C TRP A 142 8.08 -5.25 16.43
N VAL A 143 6.83 -5.71 16.50
CA VAL A 143 5.69 -5.00 15.89
C VAL A 143 5.59 -3.56 16.42
N LEU A 144 5.64 -3.38 17.74
CA LEU A 144 5.53 -2.05 18.35
C LEU A 144 6.70 -1.13 17.98
N ALA A 145 7.92 -1.66 17.96
CA ALA A 145 9.10 -0.91 17.53
C ALA A 145 9.01 -0.50 16.04
N GLU A 146 8.53 -1.40 15.18
CA GLU A 146 8.38 -1.13 13.76
C GLU A 146 7.24 -0.15 13.46
N ILE A 147 6.12 -0.20 14.19
CA ILE A 147 5.07 0.83 14.14
C ILE A 147 5.64 2.21 14.49
N ALA A 148 6.39 2.32 15.60
CA ALA A 148 6.99 3.58 16.01
C ALA A 148 7.98 4.12 14.95
N ALA A 149 8.80 3.23 14.38
CA ALA A 149 9.69 3.59 13.28
C ALA A 149 8.93 4.06 12.04
N MET A 150 7.82 3.40 11.67
CA MET A 150 7.01 3.78 10.52
C MET A 150 6.29 5.12 10.73
N PHE A 151 5.82 5.43 11.94
CA PHE A 151 5.30 6.77 12.24
C PHE A 151 6.39 7.84 12.08
N ALA A 152 7.62 7.58 12.53
CA ALA A 152 8.72 8.50 12.32
C ALA A 152 9.00 8.75 10.82
N VAL A 153 9.00 7.68 10.01
CA VAL A 153 9.13 7.77 8.54
C VAL A 153 7.99 8.57 7.93
N VAL A 154 6.74 8.28 8.30
CA VAL A 154 5.55 8.96 7.77
C VAL A 154 5.58 10.45 8.11
N PHE A 155 5.86 10.82 9.36
CA PHE A 155 5.92 12.23 9.74
C PHE A 155 7.07 12.98 9.07
N LEU A 156 8.26 12.36 8.99
CA LEU A 156 9.42 12.96 8.32
C LEU A 156 9.12 13.21 6.84
N LEU A 157 8.69 12.17 6.12
CA LEU A 157 8.42 12.28 4.69
C LEU A 157 7.22 13.20 4.41
N ARG A 158 6.21 13.25 5.28
CA ARG A 158 5.08 14.19 5.12
C ARG A 158 5.56 15.63 5.22
N GLY A 159 6.44 15.92 6.18
CA GLY A 159 7.07 17.24 6.29
C GLY A 159 7.91 17.60 5.05
N LEU A 160 8.63 16.63 4.48
CA LEU A 160 9.46 16.85 3.28
C LEU A 160 8.66 16.99 1.99
N MET A 161 7.51 16.31 1.89
CA MET A 161 6.67 16.32 0.70
C MET A 161 5.76 17.55 0.59
N ASP A 162 5.67 18.36 1.65
CA ASP A 162 4.71 19.48 1.77
C ASP A 162 3.30 19.02 1.30
N ASP A 163 2.82 17.95 1.94
CA ASP A 163 1.54 17.31 1.60
C ASP A 163 0.56 17.43 2.76
N ASP A 164 -0.11 18.58 2.80
CA ASP A 164 -1.13 18.87 3.81
C ASP A 164 -2.31 17.91 3.74
N THR A 165 -2.58 17.37 2.56
CA THR A 165 -3.73 16.49 2.28
C THR A 165 -3.45 15.01 2.46
N MET A 166 -2.17 14.62 2.51
CA MET A 166 -1.74 13.22 2.35
C MET A 166 -2.17 12.57 1.02
N PHE A 167 -2.53 13.35 0.02
CA PHE A 167 -2.99 12.81 -1.26
C PHE A 167 -1.84 12.28 -2.12
N LYS A 168 -0.64 12.88 -2.01
CA LYS A 168 0.59 12.35 -2.63
C LYS A 168 0.99 11.02 -1.98
N TRP A 169 0.67 10.84 -0.70
CA TRP A 169 0.95 9.60 0.03
C TRP A 169 0.14 8.40 -0.46
N PHE A 170 -1.11 8.57 -0.86
CA PHE A 170 -1.89 7.46 -1.44
C PHE A 170 -1.30 6.91 -2.74
N VAL A 171 -0.61 7.75 -3.53
CA VAL A 171 0.17 7.27 -4.67
C VAL A 171 1.33 6.40 -4.20
N LEU A 172 2.01 6.82 -3.13
CA LEU A 172 3.17 6.11 -2.58
C LEU A 172 2.78 4.75 -1.99
N THR A 173 1.62 4.62 -1.33
CA THR A 173 1.16 3.33 -0.80
C THR A 173 0.93 2.31 -1.93
N ASN A 174 0.42 2.75 -3.07
CA ASN A 174 0.28 1.93 -4.29
C ASN A 174 1.63 1.61 -4.94
N ALA A 175 2.62 2.51 -4.88
CA ALA A 175 3.98 2.19 -5.32
C ALA A 175 4.64 1.13 -4.43
N VAL A 176 4.50 1.26 -3.11
CA VAL A 176 4.99 0.27 -2.13
C VAL A 176 4.36 -1.11 -2.34
N MET A 177 3.09 -1.15 -2.75
CA MET A 177 2.38 -2.38 -3.13
C MET A 177 3.04 -3.10 -4.32
N ALA A 178 3.66 -2.38 -5.26
CA ALA A 178 4.42 -3.01 -6.34
C ALA A 178 5.75 -3.58 -5.84
N ILE A 179 6.43 -2.84 -4.97
CA ILE A 179 7.82 -3.08 -4.56
C ILE A 179 7.93 -4.19 -3.51
N GLY A 180 7.13 -4.16 -2.45
CA GLY A 180 7.30 -5.11 -1.35
C GLY A 180 7.10 -6.57 -1.77
N PRO A 181 5.98 -6.93 -2.43
CA PRO A 181 5.75 -8.27 -2.95
C PRO A 181 6.80 -8.70 -3.97
N PHE A 182 7.42 -7.75 -4.68
CA PHE A 182 8.47 -8.04 -5.66
C PHE A 182 9.65 -8.75 -5.03
N TYR A 183 10.09 -8.32 -3.85
CA TYR A 183 11.15 -8.99 -3.12
C TYR A 183 10.65 -10.26 -2.45
N LEU A 184 9.51 -10.21 -1.73
CA LEU A 184 9.04 -11.36 -0.95
C LEU A 184 8.70 -12.59 -1.79
N TRP A 185 8.00 -12.43 -2.90
CA TRP A 185 7.53 -13.60 -3.66
C TRP A 185 8.68 -14.33 -4.37
N ARG A 186 9.81 -13.66 -4.60
CA ARG A 186 11.03 -14.29 -5.14
C ARG A 186 11.78 -15.14 -4.14
N THR A 187 11.54 -14.95 -2.83
CA THR A 187 12.13 -15.81 -1.80
C THR A 187 11.32 -17.09 -1.57
N ARG A 188 10.26 -17.32 -2.35
CA ARG A 188 9.36 -18.46 -2.17
C ARG A 188 9.66 -19.58 -3.15
N THR A 189 9.49 -20.80 -2.67
CA THR A 189 9.63 -22.04 -3.44
C THR A 189 8.32 -22.51 -4.07
N ASP A 190 7.19 -21.99 -3.60
CA ASP A 190 5.85 -22.32 -4.08
C ASP A 190 4.88 -21.13 -3.86
N ARG A 191 3.62 -21.31 -4.27
CA ARG A 191 2.59 -20.26 -4.15
C ARG A 191 2.00 -20.09 -2.74
N THR A 192 2.51 -20.74 -1.70
CA THR A 192 2.00 -20.62 -0.32
C THR A 192 2.16 -19.19 0.20
N GLY A 193 1.09 -18.66 0.78
CA GLY A 193 0.96 -17.26 1.19
C GLY A 193 0.75 -16.31 0.01
N SER A 194 0.49 -16.77 -1.21
CA SER A 194 0.29 -15.91 -2.40
C SER A 194 -0.89 -16.38 -3.24
N SER A 195 -1.34 -15.53 -4.16
CA SER A 195 -2.42 -15.81 -5.09
C SER A 195 -2.15 -15.14 -6.43
N ILE A 196 -2.41 -15.86 -7.53
CA ILE A 196 -2.39 -15.28 -8.89
C ILE A 196 -3.42 -14.16 -9.00
N VAL A 197 -4.60 -14.34 -8.41
CA VAL A 197 -5.66 -13.32 -8.42
C VAL A 197 -5.19 -12.06 -7.70
N LEU A 198 -4.51 -12.20 -6.55
CA LEU A 198 -3.94 -11.06 -5.84
C LEU A 198 -2.90 -10.32 -6.69
N ALA A 199 -2.05 -11.05 -7.42
CA ALA A 199 -1.07 -10.43 -8.31
C ALA A 199 -1.74 -9.69 -9.49
N ILE A 200 -2.82 -10.24 -10.06
CA ILE A 200 -3.61 -9.55 -11.10
C ILE A 200 -4.22 -8.27 -10.53
N ILE A 201 -4.79 -8.32 -9.33
CA ILE A 201 -5.35 -7.14 -8.65
C ILE A 201 -4.27 -6.06 -8.47
N PHE A 202 -3.06 -6.42 -8.06
CA PHE A 202 -1.94 -5.47 -7.97
C PHE A 202 -1.59 -4.83 -9.32
N VAL A 203 -1.57 -5.61 -10.41
CA VAL A 203 -1.33 -5.05 -11.75
C VAL A 203 -2.39 -4.02 -12.11
N ILE A 204 -3.67 -4.33 -11.90
CA ILE A 204 -4.79 -3.45 -12.24
C ILE A 204 -4.72 -2.15 -11.42
N ILE A 205 -4.54 -2.25 -10.10
CA ILE A 205 -4.51 -1.09 -9.21
C ILE A 205 -3.31 -0.20 -9.53
N VAL A 206 -2.11 -0.78 -9.67
CA VAL A 206 -0.91 0.01 -9.96
C VAL A 206 -1.02 0.67 -11.34
N ALA A 207 -1.50 -0.04 -12.37
CA ALA A 207 -1.73 0.57 -13.68
C ALA A 207 -2.76 1.73 -13.63
N ASN A 208 -3.88 1.52 -12.93
CA ASN A 208 -4.91 2.55 -12.78
C ASN A 208 -4.41 3.77 -12.01
N ASN A 209 -3.62 3.56 -10.94
CA ASN A 209 -3.05 4.61 -10.11
C ASN A 209 -2.27 5.66 -10.91
N PHE A 210 -1.55 5.22 -11.94
CA PHE A 210 -0.72 6.07 -12.80
C PHE A 210 -1.32 6.32 -14.20
N SER A 211 -2.62 6.08 -14.36
CA SER A 211 -3.30 6.29 -15.65
C SER A 211 -3.58 7.78 -15.93
N PRO A 212 -3.72 8.19 -17.20
CA PRO A 212 -4.04 9.56 -17.58
C PRO A 212 -5.37 10.09 -17.01
N PRO A 213 -5.60 11.42 -17.05
CA PRO A 213 -6.86 12.02 -16.65
C PRO A 213 -8.05 11.35 -17.34
N GLY A 214 -9.10 11.13 -16.57
CA GLY A 214 -10.31 10.43 -17.00
C GLY A 214 -10.29 8.90 -16.80
N ILE A 215 -9.12 8.34 -16.48
CA ILE A 215 -8.96 6.92 -16.11
C ILE A 215 -8.41 6.79 -14.69
N GLY A 216 -7.34 7.52 -14.38
CA GLY A 216 -6.70 7.52 -13.06
C GLY A 216 -7.30 8.56 -12.12
N MET A 217 -7.58 8.18 -10.88
CA MET A 217 -8.12 9.11 -9.87
C MET A 217 -7.19 10.31 -9.63
N PHE A 218 -5.89 10.09 -9.48
CA PHE A 218 -4.93 11.12 -9.08
C PHE A 218 -4.73 12.20 -10.15
N THR A 219 -4.50 11.78 -11.40
CA THR A 219 -4.34 12.67 -12.55
C THR A 219 -5.63 13.41 -12.91
N THR A 220 -6.79 12.80 -12.62
CA THR A 220 -8.08 13.49 -12.75
C THR A 220 -8.30 14.51 -11.63
N ALA A 221 -7.87 14.20 -10.41
CA ALA A 221 -8.06 15.06 -9.25
C ALA A 221 -7.13 16.29 -9.24
N SER A 222 -5.91 16.18 -9.77
CA SER A 222 -4.98 17.32 -9.82
C SER A 222 -3.95 17.22 -10.95
N PRO A 223 -3.68 18.34 -11.67
CA PRO A 223 -2.59 18.44 -12.66
C PRO A 223 -1.19 18.21 -12.09
N TYR A 224 -1.02 18.22 -10.75
CA TYR A 224 0.23 17.87 -10.10
C TYR A 224 0.74 16.48 -10.51
N PHE A 225 -0.17 15.53 -10.70
CA PHE A 225 0.16 14.16 -11.10
C PHE A 225 0.17 13.97 -12.62
N ASP A 226 -0.40 14.90 -13.39
CA ASP A 226 -0.38 14.85 -14.86
C ASP A 226 0.96 15.36 -15.40
N GLN A 227 2.03 14.63 -15.07
CA GLN A 227 3.41 15.02 -15.36
C GLN A 227 4.21 13.82 -15.87
N PRO A 228 5.21 14.00 -16.75
CA PRO A 228 5.99 12.90 -17.32
C PRO A 228 6.62 11.97 -16.28
N TRP A 229 7.08 12.50 -15.14
CA TRP A 229 7.68 11.71 -14.06
C TRP A 229 6.69 10.73 -13.43
N PHE A 230 5.40 11.09 -13.34
CA PHE A 230 4.36 10.28 -12.74
C PHE A 230 4.05 9.07 -13.62
N TYR A 231 3.93 9.30 -14.93
CA TYR A 231 3.73 8.23 -15.91
C TYR A 231 4.95 7.31 -16.01
N PHE A 232 6.17 7.88 -15.99
CA PHE A 232 7.39 7.08 -15.98
C PHE A 232 7.45 6.15 -14.77
N ALA A 233 7.17 6.68 -13.57
CA ALA A 233 7.07 5.88 -12.36
C ALA A 233 6.00 4.79 -12.49
N GLY A 234 4.84 5.14 -13.06
CA GLY A 234 3.76 4.20 -13.34
C GLY A 234 4.18 3.03 -14.22
N VAL A 235 4.83 3.30 -15.35
CA VAL A 235 5.32 2.24 -16.25
C VAL A 235 6.27 1.30 -15.51
N VAL A 236 7.24 1.84 -14.77
CA VAL A 236 8.20 1.02 -14.01
C VAL A 236 7.50 0.15 -12.97
N LEU A 237 6.60 0.73 -12.17
CA LEU A 237 5.90 0.03 -11.09
C LEU A 237 4.91 -1.02 -11.63
N THR A 238 4.23 -0.73 -12.74
CA THR A 238 3.35 -1.71 -13.43
C THR A 238 4.17 -2.87 -14.02
N LEU A 239 5.34 -2.60 -14.60
CA LEU A 239 6.23 -3.68 -15.06
C LEU A 239 6.71 -4.55 -13.90
N MET A 240 6.96 -3.96 -12.72
CA MET A 240 7.31 -4.73 -11.52
C MET A 240 6.17 -5.64 -11.06
N THR A 241 4.91 -5.17 -11.05
CA THR A 241 3.76 -6.03 -10.67
C THR A 241 3.49 -7.11 -11.72
N ILE A 242 3.66 -6.82 -13.00
CA ILE A 242 3.60 -7.82 -14.08
C ILE A 242 4.69 -8.88 -13.89
N SER A 243 5.92 -8.45 -13.56
CA SER A 243 7.03 -9.35 -13.26
C SER A 243 6.69 -10.28 -12.08
N ASN A 244 6.03 -9.77 -11.04
CA ASN A 244 5.57 -10.55 -9.90
C ASN A 244 4.53 -11.60 -10.29
N LEU A 245 3.59 -11.24 -11.16
CA LEU A 245 2.63 -12.18 -11.72
C LEU A 245 3.34 -13.31 -12.48
N PHE A 246 4.34 -13.00 -13.31
CA PHE A 246 5.12 -14.03 -14.01
C PHE A 246 5.90 -14.95 -13.06
N VAL A 247 6.49 -14.41 -11.99
CA VAL A 247 7.15 -15.23 -10.95
C VAL A 247 6.15 -16.22 -10.36
N LEU A 248 4.97 -15.75 -9.92
CA LEU A 248 3.96 -16.63 -9.35
C LEU A 248 3.44 -17.67 -10.33
N LEU A 249 3.26 -17.32 -11.61
CA LEU A 249 2.83 -18.26 -12.64
C LEU A 249 3.83 -19.41 -12.85
N ARG A 250 5.12 -19.18 -12.58
CA ARG A 250 6.17 -20.23 -12.67
C ARG A 250 6.33 -21.06 -11.40
N LEU A 251 5.91 -20.55 -10.24
CA LEU A 251 5.98 -21.30 -8.99
C LEU A 251 4.99 -22.48 -8.98
N PRO A 252 5.36 -23.63 -8.37
CA PRO A 252 4.46 -24.75 -8.16
C PRO A 252 3.16 -24.35 -7.46
N SER A 253 2.05 -24.96 -7.86
CA SER A 253 0.76 -24.76 -7.19
C SER A 253 0.76 -25.44 -5.82
N LYS A 254 -0.06 -24.93 -4.90
CA LYS A 254 -0.20 -25.47 -3.54
C LYS A 254 -0.55 -26.97 -3.56
N LYS A 255 -1.50 -27.37 -4.42
CA LYS A 255 -1.93 -28.77 -4.60
C LYS A 255 -0.81 -29.68 -5.12
N ALA A 256 0.08 -29.18 -5.99
CA ALA A 256 1.18 -29.97 -6.52
C ALA A 256 2.24 -30.27 -5.43
N VAL A 257 2.45 -29.35 -4.49
CA VAL A 257 3.33 -29.56 -3.34
C VAL A 257 2.71 -30.56 -2.35
N GLU A 258 1.43 -30.41 -2.03
CA GLU A 258 0.68 -31.34 -1.17
C GLU A 258 0.69 -32.78 -1.73
N ALA A 259 0.46 -32.95 -3.04
CA ALA A 259 0.50 -34.25 -3.69
C ALA A 259 1.89 -34.90 -3.64
N LYS A 260 2.97 -34.13 -3.84
CA LYS A 260 4.35 -34.61 -3.69
C LYS A 260 4.66 -35.05 -2.26
N TRP A 261 4.16 -34.33 -1.26
CA TRP A 261 4.34 -34.69 0.14
C TRP A 261 3.64 -36.01 0.49
N GLN A 262 2.39 -36.17 0.05
CA GLN A 262 1.61 -37.40 0.25
C GLN A 262 2.24 -38.63 -0.42
N GLN A 263 3.01 -38.44 -1.49
CA GLN A 263 3.74 -39.50 -2.19
C GLN A 263 5.15 -39.75 -1.59
N SER A 264 5.61 -38.94 -0.64
CA SER A 264 6.92 -39.09 -0.01
C SER A 264 6.88 -40.17 1.09
N PRO A 265 7.88 -41.08 1.17
CA PRO A 265 7.96 -42.10 2.22
C PRO A 265 7.99 -41.57 3.66
N ALA A 266 8.20 -40.26 3.84
CA ALA A 266 8.16 -39.59 5.13
C ALA A 266 6.73 -39.36 5.67
N ALA A 267 5.69 -39.42 4.82
CA ALA A 267 4.31 -39.21 5.23
C ALA A 267 3.64 -40.47 5.84
N SER A 268 4.32 -41.62 5.83
CA SER A 268 3.82 -42.90 6.38
C SER A 268 4.42 -43.25 7.75
N ARG A 269 4.96 -42.26 8.49
CA ARG A 269 5.40 -42.38 9.89
C ARG A 269 4.64 -41.36 10.74
#